data_AF-A0AA95JAE8-F1
#
_entry.id   AF-A0AA95JAE8-F1
#
_cell.length_a   1.000
_cell.length_b   1.000
_cell.length_c   1.000
_cell.angle_alpha   90.00
_cell.angle_beta   90.00
_cell.angle_gamma   90.00
#
_symmetry.space_group_name_H-M   'P 1'
#
loop_
_entity.id
_entity.type
_entity.pdbx_description
1 polymer ?
#
loop_
_entity_poly.entity_id
_entity_poly.type
_entity_poly.pdbx_seq_one_letter_code
_entity_poly.pdbx_strand_id
1 'polypeptide(L)' 'MTNNLQTKVEYDVGDIIPIFEVDLDDWYDWTIRCKKWDPTSNHYAYFLTRPGYEGWFTKPYLSRQITNYYENI' A
#
# COMPACT_ATOMS: atom_id res chain seq x y z
N MET A 1 16.85 20.25 -6.48
CA MET A 1 16.78 19.88 -5.06
C MET A 1 16.23 18.47 -5.02
N THR A 2 17.03 17.51 -4.60
CA THR A 2 16.64 16.09 -4.53
C THR A 2 15.65 15.92 -3.37
N ASN A 3 14.37 15.78 -3.69
CA ASN A 3 13.39 15.31 -2.70
C ASN A 3 13.75 13.86 -2.39
N ASN A 4 14.49 13.65 -1.31
CA ASN A 4 14.58 12.36 -0.66
C ASN A 4 13.16 12.01 -0.19
N LEU A 5 12.42 11.31 -1.06
CA LEU A 5 11.16 10.68 -0.74
C LEU A 5 11.42 9.72 0.41
N GLN A 6 11.15 10.19 1.62
CA GLN A 6 11.19 9.38 2.81
C GLN A 6 10.06 8.37 2.68
N THR A 7 10.38 7.19 2.15
CA THR A 7 9.45 6.07 2.05
C THR A 7 8.89 5.87 3.46
N LYS A 8 7.59 6.11 3.66
CA LYS A 8 6.97 5.85 4.97
C LYS A 8 7.19 4.37 5.24
N VAL A 9 8.09 4.06 6.18
CA VAL A 9 8.60 2.69 6.39
C VAL A 9 7.49 1.76 6.84
N GLU A 10 6.44 2.33 7.43
CA GLU A 10 5.26 1.64 7.91
C GLU A 10 4.00 2.47 7.68
N TYR A 11 2.91 1.79 7.38
CA TYR A 11 1.58 2.38 7.33
C TYR A 11 0.82 2.08 8.62
N ASP A 12 -0.12 2.94 8.96
CA ASP A 12 -0.96 2.84 10.15
C ASP A 12 -2.42 2.55 9.78
N VAL A 13 -3.17 2.03 10.75
CA VAL A 13 -4.62 1.84 10.57
C VAL A 13 -5.28 3.20 10.42
N GLY A 14 -6.10 3.36 9.37
CA GLY A 14 -6.72 4.63 8.99
C GLY A 14 -6.01 5.35 7.84
N ASP A 15 -4.77 4.98 7.51
CA ASP A 15 -4.10 5.52 6.33
C ASP A 15 -4.87 5.15 5.05
N ILE A 16 -4.96 6.10 4.13
CA ILE A 16 -5.43 5.88 2.76
C ILE A 16 -4.19 5.81 1.87
N ILE A 17 -4.07 4.72 1.11
CA ILE A 17 -2.96 4.51 0.19
C ILE A 17 -3.46 4.23 -1.22
N PRO A 18 -2.85 4.85 -2.25
CA PRO A 18 -3.17 4.54 -3.64
C PRO A 18 -2.50 3.22 -4.04
N ILE A 19 -3.28 2.32 -4.65
CA ILE A 19 -2.87 1.00 -5.14
C ILE A 19 -3.24 0.92 -6.61
N PHE A 20 -2.31 0.45 -7.44
CA PHE A 20 -2.55 0.23 -8.85
C PHE A 20 -3.05 -1.19 -9.09
N GLU A 21 -4.25 -1.31 -9.64
CA GLU A 21 -4.84 -2.61 -9.93
C GLU A 21 -4.63 -2.95 -11.40
N VAL A 22 -3.71 -3.88 -11.66
CA VAL A 22 -3.30 -4.28 -13.02
C VAL A 22 -4.48 -4.78 -13.85
N ASP A 23 -5.42 -5.50 -13.23
CA ASP A 23 -6.61 -6.02 -13.91
C ASP A 23 -7.57 -4.91 -14.39
N LEU A 24 -7.50 -3.73 -13.76
CA LEU A 24 -8.32 -2.58 -14.06
C LEU A 24 -7.55 -1.45 -14.75
N ASP A 25 -6.22 -1.58 -14.86
CA ASP A 25 -5.28 -0.57 -15.40
C ASP A 25 -5.49 0.82 -14.77
N ASP A 26 -5.81 0.88 -13.48
CA ASP A 26 -6.17 2.13 -12.80
C ASP A 26 -5.75 2.14 -11.32
N TRP A 27 -5.68 3.35 -10.76
CA TRP A 27 -5.31 3.63 -9.38
C TRP A 27 -6.54 3.78 -8.50
N TYR A 28 -6.52 3.11 -7.34
CA TYR A 28 -7.60 3.19 -6.38
C TYR A 28 -7.08 3.50 -4.98
N ASP A 29 -7.85 4.29 -4.26
CA ASP A 29 -7.60 4.59 -2.86
C ASP A 29 -8.14 3.47 -1.98
N TRP A 30 -7.22 2.85 -1.24
CA TRP A 30 -7.52 1.79 -0.30
C TRP A 30 -7.26 2.26 1.13
N THR A 31 -8.20 2.02 2.04
CA THR A 31 -8.05 2.36 3.46
C THR A 31 -7.52 1.17 4.25
N ILE A 32 -6.48 1.37 5.05
CA ILE A 32 -5.98 0.35 5.97
C ILE A 32 -6.92 0.22 7.16
N ARG A 33 -7.48 -0.97 7.36
CA ARG A 33 -8.39 -1.30 8.47
C ARG A 33 -7.73 -2.12 9.56
N CYS A 34 -6.73 -2.92 9.20
CA CYS A 34 -5.99 -3.74 10.16
C CYS A 34 -4.51 -3.84 9.75
N LYS A 35 -3.64 -3.91 10.75
CA LYS A 35 -2.20 -4.20 10.61
C LYS A 35 -1.87 -5.32 11.58
N LYS A 36 -1.30 -6.41 11.09
CA LYS A 36 -0.87 -7.56 11.90
C LYS A 36 0.59 -7.88 11.61
N TRP A 37 1.37 -8.07 12.67
CA TRP A 37 2.72 -8.61 12.54
C TRP A 37 2.64 -10.11 12.27
N ASP A 38 3.30 -10.57 11.22
CA ASP A 38 3.50 -11.99 10.96
C ASP A 38 4.96 -12.37 11.31
N PRO A 39 5.19 -13.13 12.40
CA PRO A 39 6.51 -13.53 12.81
C PRO A 39 7.16 -14.54 11.85
N THR A 40 6.38 -15.25 11.03
CA THR A 40 6.92 -16.25 10.08
C THR A 40 7.56 -15.58 8.87
N SER A 41 6.92 -14.54 8.34
CA SER A 41 7.47 -13.77 7.22
C SER A 41 8.33 -12.58 7.68
N ASN A 42 8.33 -12.22 8.96
CA ASN A 42 8.99 -11.04 9.52
C ASN A 42 8.52 -9.73 8.83
N HIS A 43 7.24 -9.67 8.50
CA HIS A 43 6.61 -8.52 7.85
C HIS A 43 5.24 -8.22 8.48
N TYR A 44 4.77 -6.99 8.28
CA TYR A 44 3.37 -6.65 8.52
C TYR A 44 2.50 -7.08 7.33
N ALA A 45 1.38 -7.73 7.65
CA ALA A 45 0.24 -7.91 6.77
C ALA A 45 -0.80 -6.83 7.08
N TYR A 46 -1.34 -6.23 6.03
CA TYR A 46 -2.29 -5.13 6.11
C TYR A 46 -3.62 -5.59 5.50
N PHE A 47 -4.72 -5.37 6.20
CA PHE A 47 -6.06 -5.55 5.66
C PHE A 47 -6.58 -4.22 5.16
N LEU A 48 -6.91 -4.15 3.88
CA LEU A 48 -7.34 -2.93 3.22
C LEU A 48 -8.74 -3.10 2.66
N THR A 49 -9.48 -1.99 2.62
CA THR A 49 -10.84 -1.93 2.08
C THR A 49 -11.01 -0.73 1.17
N ARG A 50 -11.80 -0.88 0.11
CA ARG A 50 -12.40 0.20 -0.69
C ARG A 50 -13.88 -0.14 -0.96
N PRO A 51 -14.72 0.78 -1.49
CA PRO A 51 -16.12 0.47 -1.75
C PRO A 51 -16.28 -0.78 -2.63
N GLY A 52 -16.90 -1.84 -2.09
CA GLY A 52 -17.15 -3.09 -2.80
C GLY A 52 -15.99 -4.09 -2.82
N TYR A 53 -14.82 -3.78 -2.26
CA TYR A 53 -13.65 -4.67 -2.29
C TYR A 53 -12.86 -4.65 -0.97
N GLU A 54 -12.28 -5.80 -0.63
CA GLU A 54 -11.43 -5.96 0.55
C GLU A 54 -10.35 -7.02 0.30
N GLY A 55 -9.22 -6.91 1.00
CA GLY A 55 -8.11 -7.86 0.81
C GLY A 55 -6.96 -7.68 1.79
N TRP A 56 -6.14 -8.72 1.91
CA TRP A 56 -4.90 -8.70 2.69
C TRP A 56 -3.70 -8.50 1.77
N PHE A 57 -2.81 -7.59 2.16
CA PHE A 57 -1.64 -7.18 1.39
C PHE A 57 -0.38 -7.19 2.26
N THR A 58 0.77 -7.47 1.67
CA THR A 58 2.07 -7.40 2.34
C THR A 58 2.83 -6.16 1.91
N LYS A 59 3.78 -5.69 2.73
CA LYS A 59 4.59 -4.49 2.47
C LYS A 59 5.20 -4.45 1.04
N PRO A 60 5.79 -5.53 0.49
CA PRO A 60 6.37 -5.50 -0.86
C PRO A 60 5.37 -5.14 -1.97
N TYR A 61 4.10 -5.54 -1.82
CA TYR A 61 3.04 -5.20 -2.76
C TYR A 61 2.62 -3.73 -2.65
N LEU A 62 2.60 -3.18 -1.44
CA LEU A 62 2.30 -1.78 -1.21
C LEU A 62 3.42 -0.86 -1.72
N SER A 63 4.68 -1.21 -1.46
CA SER A 63 5.83 -0.37 -1.83
C SER A 63 6.17 -0.41 -3.32
N ARG A 64 5.97 -1.55 -4.00
CA ARG A 64 6.31 -1.66 -5.45
C ARG A 64 5.40 -0.85 -6.35
N GLN A 65 4.15 -0.64 -5.95
CA GLN A 65 3.21 0.08 -6.78
C GLN A 65 3.39 1.59 -6.60
N ILE A 66 3.43 2.09 -5.36
CA ILE A 66 3.52 3.54 -5.07
C ILE A 66 4.75 4.21 -5.72
N THR A 67 5.90 3.54 -5.79
CA THR A 67 7.11 4.11 -6.43
C THR A 67 6.90 4.48 -7.89
N ASN A 68 6.14 3.67 -8.66
CA ASN A 68 5.95 3.91 -10.09
C ASN A 68 4.95 5.05 -10.40
N TYR A 69 4.06 5.41 -9.47
CA TYR A 69 3.10 6.50 -9.65
C TYR A 69 3.79 7.86 -9.74
N TYR A 70 4.79 8.09 -8.89
CA TYR A 70 5.44 9.39 -8.75
C TYR A 70 6.69 9.55 -9.61
N GLU A 71 7.12 8.51 -10.33
CA GLU A 71 8.21 8.60 -11.32
C GLU A 71 7.73 9.01 -12.73
N ASN A 72 6.41 9.07 -12.97
CA ASN A 72 5.82 9.41 -14.29
C ASN A 72 4.99 10.72 -14.28
N ILE A 73 5.17 11.60 -13.28
CA ILE A 73 4.53 12.93 -13.21
C ILE A 73 5.60 14.02 -13.26
#